data_AF-A0A3M1AAP1-F1
#
_entry.id   AF-A0A3M1AAP1-F1
#
_cell.length_a   1.000
_cell.length_b   1.000
_cell.length_c   1.000
_cell.angle_alpha   90.00
_cell.angle_beta   90.00
_cell.angle_gamma   90.00
#
_symmetry.space_group_name_H-M   'P 1'
#
loop_
_entity.id
_entity.type
_entity.pdbx_description
1 polymer ?
#
loop_
_entity_poly.entity_id
_entity_poly.type
_entity_poly.pdbx_seq_one_letter_code
_entity_poly.pdbx_strand_id
1 'polypeptide(L)'
;KSRDPSPGTEVNELMLEFYRRIAYANRKFQTQEQKGWQTDQGRIYIQYGPPDSIHRFFKAEKGQPYEIWRYNHPRKRFVFVGKKGWGIFKLYTAALPADFED
;
A
#
# COMPACT_ATOMS: atom_id res chain seq x y z
N LYS A 1 22.25 12.90 -22.56
CA LYS A 1 20.87 12.94 -22.03
C LYS A 1 20.92 13.65 -20.69
N SER A 2 20.66 14.96 -20.72
CA SER A 2 20.76 15.88 -19.59
C SER A 2 19.89 15.39 -18.42
N ARG A 3 20.49 15.18 -17.25
CA ARG A 3 19.76 14.92 -16.00
C ARG A 3 19.61 16.30 -15.38
N ASP A 4 18.39 16.80 -15.41
CA ASP A 4 18.01 18.21 -15.24
C ASP A 4 18.68 18.89 -14.02
N PRO A 5 19.19 20.13 -14.15
CA PRO A 5 19.93 20.87 -13.13
C PRO A 5 19.01 21.89 -12.44
N SER A 6 18.43 21.54 -11.30
CA SER A 6 17.95 22.55 -10.33
C SER A 6 17.87 21.94 -8.93
N PRO A 7 18.84 22.24 -8.02
CA PRO A 7 18.91 21.64 -6.68
C PRO A 7 17.92 22.21 -5.65
N GLY A 8 16.83 22.87 -6.06
CA GLY A 8 15.97 23.61 -5.12
C GLY A 8 14.55 23.92 -5.60
N THR A 9 13.95 23.07 -6.44
CA THR A 9 12.55 23.22 -6.87
C THR A 9 11.67 22.11 -6.28
N GLU A 10 10.41 22.42 -5.97
CA GLU A 10 9.40 21.45 -5.47
C GLU A 10 9.31 20.19 -6.35
N VAL A 11 9.57 20.32 -7.66
CA VAL A 11 9.57 19.21 -8.62
C VAL A 11 10.61 18.14 -8.25
N ASN A 12 11.81 18.53 -7.81
CA ASN A 12 12.85 17.58 -7.42
C ASN A 12 12.47 16.84 -6.13
N GLU A 13 11.86 17.53 -5.17
CA GLU A 13 11.38 16.93 -3.92
C GLU A 13 10.25 15.94 -4.17
N LEU A 14 9.26 16.28 -5.00
CA LEU A 14 8.17 15.39 -5.39
C LEU A 14 8.67 14.14 -6.12
N MET A 15 9.61 14.30 -7.06
CA MET A 15 10.20 13.17 -7.78
C MET A 15 11.03 12.29 -6.84
N LEU A 16 11.83 12.88 -5.96
CA LEU A 16 12.61 12.18 -4.96
C LEU A 16 11.70 11.40 -4.00
N GLU A 17 10.61 12.01 -3.55
CA GLU A 17 9.62 11.35 -2.70
C GLU A 17 8.95 10.19 -3.44
N PHE A 18 8.54 10.38 -4.69
CA PHE A 18 7.96 9.33 -5.52
C PHE A 18 8.90 8.13 -5.65
N TYR A 19 10.19 8.35 -5.94
CA TYR A 19 11.18 7.27 -5.99
C TYR A 19 11.41 6.61 -4.63
N ARG A 20 11.42 7.39 -3.53
CA ARG A 20 11.50 6.86 -2.16
C ARG A 20 10.32 5.92 -1.87
N ARG A 21 9.10 6.31 -2.25
CA ARG A 21 7.89 5.50 -2.08
C ARG A 21 7.91 4.25 -2.94
N ILE A 22 8.40 4.30 -4.19
CA ILE A 22 8.62 3.10 -5.02
C ILE A 22 9.59 2.13 -4.34
N ALA A 23 10.73 2.64 -3.86
CA ALA A 23 11.73 1.80 -3.22
C ALA A 23 11.19 1.16 -1.94
N TYR A 24 10.43 1.91 -1.14
CA TYR A 24 9.72 1.38 0.03
C TYR A 24 8.71 0.30 -0.36
N ALA A 25 7.85 0.58 -1.35
CA ALA A 25 6.84 -0.35 -1.82
C ALA A 25 7.47 -1.67 -2.28
N ASN A 26 8.56 -1.61 -3.04
CA ASN A 26 9.28 -2.81 -3.48
C ASN A 26 9.86 -3.63 -2.33
N ARG A 27 10.41 -2.98 -1.29
CA ARG A 27 10.93 -3.70 -0.13
C ARG A 27 9.84 -4.34 0.72
N LYS A 28 8.68 -3.71 0.84
CA LYS A 28 7.63 -4.11 1.80
C LYS A 28 6.53 -4.97 1.20
N PHE A 29 6.15 -4.74 -0.05
CA PHE A 29 4.96 -5.36 -0.66
C PHE A 29 5.30 -6.26 -1.85
N GLN A 30 6.58 -6.56 -2.11
CA GLN A 30 6.91 -7.54 -3.13
C GLN A 30 6.36 -8.92 -2.76
N THR A 31 5.97 -9.66 -3.79
CA THR A 31 5.50 -11.04 -3.69
C THR A 31 6.32 -11.90 -4.66
N GLN A 32 6.10 -13.21 -4.66
CA GLN A 32 6.73 -14.08 -5.65
C GLN A 32 6.32 -13.72 -7.09
N GLU A 33 5.10 -13.20 -7.28
CA GLU A 33 4.54 -12.93 -8.61
C GLU A 33 4.74 -11.47 -9.08
N GLN A 34 4.92 -10.52 -8.15
CA GLN A 34 4.79 -9.09 -8.45
C GLN A 34 5.83 -8.26 -7.70
N LYS A 35 6.41 -7.26 -8.38
CA LYS A 35 7.19 -6.20 -7.70
C LYS A 35 6.27 -5.41 -6.79
N GLY A 36 6.78 -4.94 -5.66
CA GLY A 36 5.96 -4.29 -4.64
C GLY A 36 5.19 -3.06 -5.15
N TRP A 37 5.77 -2.24 -6.03
CA TRP A 37 5.08 -1.10 -6.66
C TRP A 37 3.87 -1.50 -7.52
N GLN A 38 3.81 -2.76 -7.98
CA GLN A 38 2.71 -3.27 -8.81
C GLN A 38 1.55 -3.80 -7.97
N THR A 39 1.77 -4.10 -6.69
CA THR A 39 0.73 -4.57 -5.77
C THR A 39 -0.24 -3.47 -5.39
N ASP A 40 -1.43 -3.84 -4.92
CA ASP A 40 -2.42 -2.86 -4.51
C ASP A 40 -1.94 -2.04 -3.30
N GLN A 41 -1.28 -2.67 -2.31
CA GLN A 41 -0.66 -1.97 -1.19
C GLN A 41 0.42 -0.98 -1.67
N GLY A 42 1.26 -1.40 -2.62
CA GLY A 42 2.30 -0.55 -3.19
C GLY A 42 1.73 0.65 -3.94
N ARG A 43 0.70 0.46 -4.75
CA ARG A 43 0.02 1.55 -5.48
C ARG A 43 -0.59 2.56 -4.52
N ILE A 44 -1.29 2.09 -3.48
CA ILE A 44 -1.87 2.97 -2.46
C ILE A 44 -0.78 3.71 -1.68
N TYR A 45 0.31 3.04 -1.29
CA TYR A 45 1.43 3.68 -0.58
C TYR A 45 2.14 4.73 -1.45
N ILE A 46 2.32 4.46 -2.74
CA ILE A 46 2.96 5.42 -3.65
C ILE A 46 2.08 6.67 -3.80
N GLN A 47 0.77 6.48 -3.96
CA GLN A 47 -0.16 7.58 -4.17
C GLN A 47 -0.40 8.41 -2.90
N TYR A 48 -0.67 7.76 -1.77
CA TYR A 48 -1.10 8.45 -0.54
C TYR A 48 0.02 8.59 0.50
N GLY A 49 1.17 7.95 0.28
CA GLY A 49 2.25 7.90 1.26
C GLY A 49 1.95 6.91 2.40
N PRO A 50 2.67 7.03 3.53
CA PRO A 50 2.43 6.19 4.69
C PRO A 50 1.03 6.45 5.26
N PRO A 51 0.26 5.39 5.60
CA PRO A 51 -0.99 5.56 6.31
C PRO A 51 -0.77 6.04 7.75
N ASP A 52 -1.73 6.77 8.30
CA ASP A 52 -1.73 7.18 9.71
C ASP A 52 -1.84 5.98 10.66
N SER A 53 -2.58 4.93 10.25
CA SER A 53 -2.65 3.68 11.01
C SER A 53 -2.85 2.46 10.12
N ILE A 54 -2.29 1.35 10.56
CA ILE A 54 -2.43 0.03 9.94
C ILE A 54 -2.96 -0.92 11.01
N HIS A 55 -4.13 -1.51 10.79
CA HIS A 55 -4.67 -2.60 11.60
C HIS A 55 -4.52 -3.90 10.82
N ARG A 56 -3.95 -4.94 11.43
CA ARG A 56 -3.70 -6.23 10.78
C ARG A 56 -4.41 -7.34 11.54
N PHE A 57 -5.15 -8.16 10.81
CA PHE A 57 -5.92 -9.27 11.35
C PHE A 57 -5.38 -10.55 10.73
N PHE A 58 -4.70 -11.35 11.54
CA PHE A 58 -3.94 -12.51 11.08
C PHE A 58 -4.60 -13.87 11.42
N LYS A 59 -5.75 -13.91 12.09
CA LYS A 59 -6.35 -15.17 12.56
C LYS A 59 -7.87 -15.15 12.67
N ALA A 60 -8.49 -16.12 12.00
CA ALA A 60 -9.17 -17.25 12.65
C ALA A 60 -9.01 -18.45 11.72
N GLU A 61 -9.06 -19.69 12.23
CA GLU A 61 -8.80 -20.97 11.55
C GLU A 61 -9.50 -21.21 10.18
N LYS A 62 -10.38 -20.29 9.75
CA LYS A 62 -11.15 -20.35 8.49
C LYS A 62 -11.09 -19.06 7.64
N GLY A 63 -10.53 -17.95 8.14
CA GLY A 63 -10.56 -16.64 7.49
C GLY A 63 -9.31 -16.26 6.69
N GLN A 64 -9.47 -15.36 5.71
CA GLN A 64 -8.33 -14.75 5.00
C GLN A 64 -7.72 -13.63 5.86
N PRO A 65 -6.38 -13.50 5.93
CA PRO A 65 -5.78 -12.39 6.64
C PRO A 65 -6.12 -11.07 5.95
N TYR A 66 -6.31 -9.98 6.68
CA TYR A 66 -6.56 -8.67 6.07
C TYR A 66 -5.87 -7.54 6.82
N GLU A 67 -5.58 -6.46 6.11
CA GLU A 67 -5.02 -5.22 6.64
C GLU A 67 -5.92 -4.03 6.30
N ILE A 68 -6.11 -3.14 7.27
CA ILE A 68 -6.85 -1.89 7.07
C ILE A 68 -5.89 -0.72 7.24
N TRP A 69 -5.73 0.07 6.19
CA TRP A 69 -4.96 1.31 6.21
C TRP A 69 -5.92 2.48 6.32
N ARG A 70 -5.67 3.38 7.27
CA ARG A 70 -6.46 4.61 7.45
C ARG A 70 -5.59 5.83 7.21
N TYR A 71 -6.14 6.77 6.47
CA TYR A 71 -5.60 8.08 6.21
C TYR A 71 -6.57 9.11 6.81
N ASN A 72 -6.06 10.02 7.64
CA ASN A 72 -6.85 11.07 8.27
C ASN A 72 -7.03 12.25 7.30
N HIS A 73 -6.02 12.53 6.47
CA HIS A 73 -5.99 13.63 5.52
C HIS A 73 -5.42 13.18 4.16
N PRO A 74 -6.26 12.97 3.13
CA PRO A 74 -7.73 12.97 3.16
C PRO A 74 -8.29 11.79 3.95
N ARG A 75 -9.50 11.91 4.49
CA ARG A 75 -10.19 10.83 5.21
C ARG A 75 -10.49 9.67 4.26
N LYS A 76 -9.62 8.66 4.25
CA LYS A 76 -9.71 7.47 3.40
C LYS A 76 -9.40 6.21 4.20
N ARG A 77 -10.02 5.11 3.77
CA ARG A 77 -9.78 3.78 4.33
C ARG A 77 -9.61 2.80 3.18
N PHE A 78 -8.56 2.00 3.24
CA PHE A 78 -8.30 0.93 2.28
C PHE A 78 -8.21 -0.40 3.03
N VAL A 79 -8.98 -1.38 2.57
CA VAL A 79 -8.95 -2.74 3.10
C VAL A 79 -8.21 -3.61 2.11
N PHE A 80 -7.27 -4.39 2.61
CA PHE A 80 -6.45 -5.29 1.82
C PHE A 80 -6.70 -6.71 2.32
N VAL A 81 -7.24 -7.58 1.48
CA VAL A 81 -7.50 -8.98 1.85
C VAL A 81 -6.44 -9.88 1.22
N GLY A 82 -5.82 -10.71 2.04
CA GLY A 82 -4.75 -11.62 1.66
C GLY A 82 -5.30 -12.89 1.02
N LYS A 83 -4.80 -13.21 -0.17
CA LYS A 83 -5.09 -14.46 -0.86
C LYS A 83 -4.35 -15.63 -0.18
N LYS A 84 -5.07 -16.70 0.13
CA LYS A 84 -4.51 -17.91 0.77
C LYS A 84 -3.30 -18.44 -0.03
N GLY A 85 -2.15 -18.54 0.63
CA GLY A 85 -0.96 -19.23 0.12
C GLY A 85 0.09 -18.38 -0.61
N TRP A 86 -0.15 -17.09 -0.88
CA TRP A 86 0.71 -16.33 -1.82
C TRP A 86 1.25 -14.99 -1.30
N GLY A 87 0.84 -14.55 -0.10
CA GLY A 87 1.22 -13.24 0.44
C GLY A 87 0.73 -12.05 -0.40
N ILE A 88 -0.18 -12.29 -1.34
CA ILE A 88 -0.78 -11.27 -2.21
C ILE A 88 -1.98 -10.69 -1.49
N PHE A 89 -1.96 -9.38 -1.28
CA PHE A 89 -3.08 -8.63 -0.76
C PHE A 89 -3.79 -7.89 -1.90
N LYS A 90 -5.13 -7.95 -1.92
CA LYS A 90 -5.98 -7.28 -2.90
C LYS A 90 -6.82 -6.20 -2.26
N LEU A 91 -6.95 -5.07 -2.95
CA LEU A 91 -7.73 -3.93 -2.47
C LEU A 91 -9.24 -4.22 -2.54
N TYR A 92 -9.91 -4.00 -1.41
CA TYR A 92 -11.35 -4.06 -1.26
C TYR A 92 -11.87 -2.67 -0.88
N THR A 93 -12.73 -2.09 -1.73
CA THR A 93 -13.15 -0.68 -1.62
C THR A 93 -14.55 -0.50 -1.05
N ALA A 94 -15.36 -1.56 -1.02
CA ALA A 94 -16.77 -1.54 -0.63
C ALA A 94 -16.96 -2.17 0.76
N ALA A 95 -16.56 -1.44 1.81
CA ALA A 95 -16.59 -1.92 3.19
C ALA A 95 -15.84 -3.25 3.41
N LEU A 96 -15.71 -3.72 4.65
CA LEU A 96 -15.37 -5.12 4.87
C LEU A 96 -16.59 -5.93 4.45
N PRO A 97 -16.45 -7.07 3.74
CA PRO A 97 -17.56 -8.01 3.62
C PRO A 97 -18.08 -8.34 5.02
N ALA A 98 -19.40 -8.47 5.19
CA ALA A 98 -20.04 -8.68 6.51
C ALA A 98 -19.48 -9.92 7.24
N ASP A 99 -18.95 -10.86 6.47
CA ASP A 99 -18.19 -12.05 6.85
C ASP A 99 -16.83 -11.77 7.52
N PHE A 100 -16.44 -10.50 7.72
CA PHE A 100 -15.22 -10.08 8.43
C PHE A 100 -15.47 -9.14 9.63
N GLU A 101 -16.73 -8.86 9.98
CA GLU A 101 -17.09 -8.20 11.24
C GLU A 101 -17.40 -9.28 12.30
N ASP A 102 -16.45 -9.54 13.21
CA ASP A 102 -16.71 -10.25 14.48
C ASP A 102 -17.18 -9.23 15.55
#